data_AF-A0A3M1GAX7-F1
#
_entry.id   AF-A0A3M1GAX7-F1
#
_cell.length_a   1.000
_cell.length_b   1.000
_cell.length_c   1.000
_cell.angle_alpha   90.00
_cell.angle_beta   90.00
_cell.angle_gamma   90.00
#
_symmetry.space_group_name_H-M   'P 1'
#
loop_
_entity.id
_entity.type
_entity.pdbx_description
1 polymer ?
#
loop_
_entity_poly.entity_id
_entity_poly.type
_entity_poly.pdbx_seq_one_letter_code
_entity_poly.pdbx_strand_id
1 'polypeptide(L)'
;MLKYFRWQDILDILIVAYIIYRVLLLIKGTRAVQMIVGLVLIFLVFLVADLLKLHTLYWIIQSLWAQVVLALIILFQPEIRRALARMGQTPIIPTLTTASEAKSFDEIVRAAVS
;
A
#
# COMPACT_ATOMS: atom_id res chain seq x y z
N MET A 1 -13.37 -40.99 -12.06
CA MET A 1 -12.40 -40.21 -11.26
C MET A 1 -11.34 -39.47 -12.10
N LEU A 2 -11.48 -39.36 -13.43
CA LEU A 2 -10.48 -38.75 -14.34
C LEU A 2 -11.09 -37.74 -15.34
N LYS A 3 -12.09 -36.95 -14.92
CA LYS A 3 -12.77 -35.99 -15.82
C LYS A 3 -12.78 -34.56 -15.25
N TYR A 4 -11.63 -34.12 -14.73
CA TYR A 4 -11.43 -32.76 -14.20
C TYR A 4 -10.29 -32.02 -14.90
N PHE A 5 -9.89 -32.45 -16.10
CA PHE A 5 -9.05 -31.64 -16.98
C PHE A 5 -9.96 -31.05 -18.05
N ARG A 6 -10.67 -29.97 -17.70
CA ARG A 6 -11.43 -29.22 -18.69
C ARG A 6 -10.43 -28.27 -19.32
N TRP A 7 -10.34 -28.28 -20.63
CA TRP A 7 -9.58 -27.30 -21.43
C TRP A 7 -9.99 -25.84 -21.08
N GLN A 8 -11.17 -25.68 -20.49
CA GLN A 8 -11.64 -24.44 -19.89
C GLN A 8 -10.72 -23.95 -18.76
N ASP A 9 -10.15 -24.83 -17.94
CA ASP A 9 -9.25 -24.45 -16.84
C ASP A 9 -7.95 -23.82 -17.37
N ILE A 10 -7.45 -24.34 -18.49
CA ILE A 10 -6.27 -23.80 -19.19
C ILE A 10 -6.59 -22.44 -19.79
N LEU A 11 -7.73 -22.33 -20.47
CA LEU A 11 -8.17 -21.06 -21.08
C LEU A 11 -8.33 -19.97 -20.01
N ASP A 12 -8.88 -20.34 -18.85
CA ASP A 12 -9.14 -19.42 -17.75
C ASP A 12 -7.84 -18.89 -17.13
N ILE A 13 -6.88 -19.78 -16.84
CA ILE A 13 -5.54 -19.40 -16.35
C ILE A 13 -4.85 -18.45 -17.32
N LEU A 14 -4.98 -18.70 -18.62
CA LEU A 14 -4.31 -17.92 -19.66
C LEU A 14 -4.90 -16.51 -19.79
N ILE A 15 -6.22 -16.37 -19.68
CA ILE A 15 -6.92 -15.08 -19.66
C ILE A 15 -6.52 -14.28 -18.41
N VAL A 16 -6.55 -14.90 -17.23
CA VAL A 16 -6.16 -14.24 -15.97
C VAL A 16 -4.70 -13.78 -16.02
N ALA A 17 -3.78 -14.65 -16.49
CA ALA A 17 -2.37 -14.33 -16.64
C ALA A 17 -2.14 -13.15 -17.59
N TYR A 18 -2.88 -13.10 -18.71
CA TYR A 18 -2.80 -11.99 -19.65
C TYR A 18 -3.23 -10.66 -19.02
N ILE A 19 -4.35 -10.65 -18.29
CA ILE A 19 -4.83 -9.46 -17.57
C ILE A 19 -3.80 -8.99 -16.54
N ILE A 20 -3.27 -9.90 -15.71
CA ILE A 20 -2.24 -9.60 -14.71
C ILE A 20 -1.01 -8.99 -15.38
N TYR A 21 -0.51 -9.61 -16.45
CA TYR A 21 0.66 -9.11 -17.18
C TYR A 21 0.44 -7.68 -17.69
N ARG A 22 -0.75 -7.40 -18.23
CA ARG A 22 -1.09 -6.07 -18.73
C ARG A 22 -1.13 -5.03 -17.60
N VAL A 23 -1.67 -5.39 -16.44
CA VAL A 23 -1.68 -4.52 -15.26
C VAL A 23 -0.26 -4.26 -14.77
N LEU A 24 0.60 -5.29 -14.68
CA LEU A 24 2.01 -5.12 -14.28
C LEU A 24 2.78 -4.17 -15.21
N LEU A 25 2.45 -4.16 -16.50
CA LEU A 25 3.10 -3.30 -17.48
C LEU A 25 2.72 -1.82 -17.30
N LEU A 26 1.50 -1.54 -16.81
CA LEU A 26 1.02 -0.18 -16.48
C LEU A 26 1.72 0.40 -15.24
N ILE A 27 2.36 -0.44 -14.43
CA ILE A 27 3.00 -0.05 -13.16
C ILE A 27 4.39 0.57 -13.36
N LYS A 28 4.97 0.55 -14.57
CA LYS A 28 6.28 1.15 -14.86
C LYS A 28 6.21 2.68 -14.85
N GLY A 29 6.37 3.31 -13.68
CA GLY A 29 6.47 4.78 -13.61
C GLY A 29 6.89 5.35 -12.27
N THR A 30 6.22 4.97 -11.17
CA THR A 30 6.43 5.65 -9.87
C THR A 30 6.22 4.70 -8.69
N ARG A 31 7.22 4.57 -7.79
CA ARG A 31 7.23 3.60 -6.65
C ARG A 31 5.92 3.56 -5.86
N ALA A 32 5.34 4.72 -5.52
CA ALA A 32 4.09 4.80 -4.76
C ALA A 32 2.89 4.22 -5.53
N VAL A 33 2.77 4.54 -6.82
CA VAL A 33 1.76 3.92 -7.70
C VAL A 33 2.01 2.42 -7.85
N GLN A 34 3.27 1.97 -7.84
CA GLN A 34 3.56 0.53 -7.89
C GLN A 34 3.02 -0.23 -6.69
N MET A 35 3.13 0.36 -5.50
CA MET A 35 2.59 -0.25 -4.28
C MET A 35 1.06 -0.29 -4.31
N ILE A 36 0.40 0.82 -4.68
CA ILE A 36 -1.06 0.91 -4.75
C ILE A 36 -1.62 -0.06 -5.80
N VAL A 37 -1.05 -0.06 -7.00
CA VAL A 37 -1.51 -0.95 -8.07
C VAL A 37 -1.21 -2.41 -7.73
N GLY A 38 -0.10 -2.71 -7.05
CA GLY A 38 0.19 -4.06 -6.54
C GLY A 38 -0.88 -4.56 -5.56
N LEU A 39 -1.33 -3.71 -4.63
CA LEU A 39 -2.42 -4.04 -3.70
C LEU A 39 -3.75 -4.26 -4.44
N VAL A 40 -4.11 -3.36 -5.35
CA VAL A 40 -5.32 -3.45 -6.16
C VAL A 40 -5.30 -4.71 -7.04
N LEU A 41 -4.15 -5.06 -7.60
CA LEU A 41 -3.97 -6.27 -8.41
C LEU A 41 -4.20 -7.54 -7.59
N ILE A 42 -3.64 -7.64 -6.38
CA ILE A 42 -3.87 -8.79 -5.49
C ILE A 42 -5.37 -8.93 -5.18
N PHE A 43 -6.03 -7.82 -4.88
CA PHE A 43 -7.48 -7.81 -4.62
C PHE A 43 -8.30 -8.24 -5.85
N LEU A 44 -7.96 -7.74 -7.04
CA LEU A 44 -8.61 -8.12 -8.29
C LEU A 44 -8.43 -9.61 -8.60
N VAL A 45 -7.22 -10.14 -8.43
CA VAL A 45 -6.93 -11.56 -8.66
C VAL A 45 -7.75 -12.43 -7.71
N PHE A 46 -7.87 -12.04 -6.43
CA PHE A 46 -8.72 -12.74 -5.48
C PHE A 46 -10.19 -12.74 -5.90
N LEU A 47 -10.72 -11.58 -6.31
CA LEU A 47 -12.11 -11.41 -6.71
C LEU A 47 -12.45 -12.18 -7.99
N VAL A 48 -11.53 -12.20 -8.96
CA VAL A 48 -11.65 -12.99 -10.19
C VAL A 48 -11.56 -14.50 -9.90
N ALA A 49 -10.66 -14.92 -9.00
CA ALA A 49 -10.55 -16.32 -8.59
C ALA A 49 -11.83 -16.83 -7.91
N ASP A 50 -12.47 -15.99 -7.09
CA ASP A 50 -13.74 -16.29 -6.42
C ASP A 50 -14.91 -16.35 -7.43
N LEU A 51 -15.01 -15.37 -8.34
CA LEU A 51 -16.06 -15.33 -9.38
C LEU A 51 -16.02 -16.55 -10.31
N LEU A 52 -14.82 -16.96 -10.72
CA LEU A 52 -14.62 -18.08 -11.64
C LEU A 52 -14.68 -19.45 -10.94
N LYS A 53 -14.82 -19.49 -9.61
CA LYS A 53 -14.82 -20.72 -8.78
C LYS A 53 -13.65 -21.64 -9.12
N LEU A 54 -12.48 -21.08 -9.42
CA LEU A 54 -11.28 -21.82 -9.77
C LEU A 54 -10.76 -22.54 -8.52
N HIS A 55 -11.18 -23.78 -8.32
CA HIS A 55 -10.93 -24.52 -7.08
C HIS A 55 -9.43 -24.68 -6.80
N THR A 56 -8.62 -24.92 -7.83
CA THR A 56 -7.17 -25.05 -7.72
C THR A 56 -6.50 -23.71 -7.43
N LEU A 57 -6.90 -22.63 -8.12
CA LEU A 57 -6.32 -21.31 -7.89
C LEU A 57 -6.68 -20.79 -6.50
N TYR A 58 -7.93 -20.97 -6.08
CA TYR A 58 -8.39 -20.64 -4.74
C TYR A 58 -7.58 -21.38 -3.67
N TRP A 59 -7.34 -22.68 -3.85
CA TRP A 59 -6.51 -23.47 -2.95
C TRP A 59 -5.07 -22.96 -2.87
N ILE A 60 -4.45 -22.62 -4.01
CA ILE A 60 -3.10 -22.05 -4.07
C ILE A 60 -3.06 -20.69 -3.35
N ILE A 61 -4.02 -19.80 -3.62
CA ILE A 61 -4.11 -18.48 -2.99
C ILE A 61 -4.26 -18.62 -1.46
N GLN A 62 -5.11 -19.53 -0.98
CA GLN A 62 -5.25 -19.82 0.44
C GLN A 62 -3.94 -20.29 1.07
N SER A 63 -3.22 -21.21 0.41
CA SER A 63 -1.93 -21.71 0.91
C SER A 63 -0.84 -20.63 0.96
N LEU A 64 -0.95 -19.58 0.14
CA LEU A 64 0.00 -18.47 0.08
C LEU A 64 -0.44 -17.27 0.91
N TRP A 65 -1.63 -17.30 1.52
CA TRP A 65 -2.24 -16.13 2.16
C TRP A 65 -1.35 -15.53 3.26
N ALA A 66 -0.75 -16.38 4.11
CA ALA A 66 0.14 -15.93 5.16
C ALA A 66 1.39 -15.22 4.61
N GLN A 67 1.97 -15.73 3.52
CA GLN A 67 3.14 -15.17 2.85
C GLN A 67 2.80 -13.87 2.14
N VAL A 68 1.62 -13.77 1.51
CA VAL A 68 1.12 -12.53 0.89
C VAL A 68 0.93 -11.44 1.93
N VAL A 69 0.25 -11.74 3.04
CA VAL A 69 0.05 -10.79 4.14
C VAL A 69 1.39 -10.34 4.73
N LEU A 70 2.32 -11.27 4.96
CA LEU A 70 3.66 -10.94 5.45
C LEU A 70 4.42 -10.05 4.48
N ALA A 71 4.44 -10.40 3.19
CA ALA A 71 5.07 -9.60 2.14
C ALA A 71 4.44 -8.20 2.06
N LEU A 72 3.13 -8.09 2.20
CA LEU A 72 2.40 -6.83 2.25
C LEU A 72 2.88 -5.97 3.43
N ILE A 73 2.93 -6.54 4.64
CA ILE A 73 3.41 -5.84 5.83
C ILE A 73 4.84 -5.34 5.63
N ILE A 74 5.74 -6.18 5.13
CA ILE A 74 7.15 -5.81 4.88
C ILE A 74 7.26 -4.72 3.81
N LEU A 75 6.46 -4.81 2.74
CA LEU A 75 6.44 -3.84 1.65
C LEU A 75 5.97 -2.46 2.15
N PHE A 76 4.93 -2.42 2.99
CA PHE A 76 4.32 -1.18 3.50
C PHE A 76 5.00 -0.62 4.76
N GLN A 77 5.89 -1.36 5.41
CA GLN A 77 6.62 -0.91 6.60
C GLN A 77 7.28 0.48 6.43
N PRO A 78 8.05 0.77 5.36
CA PRO A 78 8.72 2.06 5.18
C PRO A 78 7.74 3.23 5.05
N GLU A 79 6.61 3.02 4.40
CA GLU A 79 5.57 4.00 4.11
C GLU A 79 4.78 4.32 5.37
N ILE A 80 4.37 3.30 6.14
CA ILE A 80 3.73 3.48 7.44
C ILE A 80 4.65 4.27 8.38
N ARG A 81 5.94 3.89 8.44
CA ARG A 81 6.94 4.60 9.24
C ARG A 81 7.05 6.06 8.83
N ARG A 82 7.10 6.36 7.52
CA ARG A 82 7.19 7.73 7.00
C ARG A 82 5.92 8.54 7.26
N ALA A 83 4.75 7.93 7.10
CA ALA A 83 3.47 8.56 7.38
C ALA A 83 3.34 8.94 8.86
N LEU A 84 3.64 8.00 9.77
CA LEU A 84 3.64 8.23 11.21
C LEU A 84 4.67 9.29 11.61
N ALA A 85 5.88 9.26 11.03
CA ALA A 85 6.90 10.27 11.29
C ALA A 85 6.42 11.68 10.87
N ARG A 86 5.73 11.82 9.74
CA ARG A 86 5.14 13.10 9.30
C ARG A 86 3.98 13.55 10.19
N MET A 87 3.13 12.62 10.62
CA MET A 87 2.05 12.91 11.57
C MET A 87 2.59 13.39 12.92
N GLY A 88 3.69 12.81 13.41
CA GLY A 88 4.34 13.23 14.65
C GLY A 88 5.13 14.55 14.56
N GLN A 89 5.44 15.03 13.35
CA GLN A 89 6.08 16.34 13.13
C GLN A 89 5.08 17.50 13.06
N THR A 90 3.79 17.20 12.91
CA THR A 90 2.76 18.23 13.05
C THR A 90 2.61 18.49 14.56
N PRO A 91 2.89 19.70 15.07
CA PRO A 91 2.66 20.00 16.47
C PRO A 91 1.16 19.86 16.72
N ILE A 92 0.72 18.72 17.25
CA ILE A 92 -0.68 18.50 17.66
C ILE A 92 -1.05 19.48 18.78
N ILE A 93 -0.04 19.93 19.52
CA ILE A 93 -0.11 21.03 20.45
C ILE A 93 0.37 22.27 19.69
N PRO A 94 -0.48 23.28 19.41
CA PRO A 94 0.03 24.59 19.07
C PRO A 94 0.76 25.09 20.30
N THR A 95 2.07 24.90 20.33
CA THR A 95 2.94 25.46 21.35
C THR A 95 2.86 26.98 21.21
N LEU A 96 1.91 27.58 21.92
CA LEU A 96 1.72 29.03 22.05
C LEU A 96 2.93 29.72 22.69
N THR A 97 3.98 28.99 23.07
CA THR A 97 5.10 29.54 23.83
C THR A 97 6.30 29.95 22.97
N THR A 98 6.58 29.33 21.82
CA THR A 98 7.85 29.64 21.11
C THR A 98 7.76 30.83 20.15
N ALA A 99 6.59 31.13 19.59
CA ALA A 99 6.41 32.32 18.74
C ALA A 99 6.15 33.61 19.56
N SER A 100 5.69 33.47 20.81
CA SER A 100 5.47 34.58 21.73
C SER A 100 6.74 34.97 22.50
N GLU A 101 7.59 34.02 22.90
CA GLU A 101 8.87 34.33 23.56
C GLU A 101 9.82 35.10 22.64
N ALA A 102 10.01 34.66 21.38
CA ALA A 102 10.96 35.31 20.48
C ALA A 102 10.62 36.79 20.18
N LYS A 103 9.32 37.16 20.18
CA LYS A 103 8.89 38.56 20.07
C LYS A 103 9.01 39.32 21.38
N SER A 104 8.72 38.68 22.52
CA SER A 104 8.79 39.32 23.83
C SER A 104 10.24 39.62 24.28
N PHE A 105 11.21 38.79 23.88
CA PHE A 105 12.63 39.06 24.13
C PHE A 105 13.15 40.25 23.32
N ASP A 106 12.74 40.39 22.05
CA ASP A 106 13.14 41.53 21.20
C ASP A 106 12.59 42.86 21.75
N GLU A 107 11.38 42.84 22.30
CA GLU A 107 10.73 44.03 22.87
C GLU A 107 11.37 44.46 24.21
N ILE A 108 11.78 43.51 25.05
CA ILE A 108 12.53 43.81 26.29
C ILE A 108 13.91 44.39 25.98
N VAL A 109 14.64 43.82 25.01
CA VAL A 109 15.94 44.35 24.59
C VAL A 109 15.79 45.77 24.05
N ARG A 110 14.74 46.03 23.26
CA ARG A 110 14.47 47.35 22.70
C ARG A 110 14.12 48.39 23.76
N ALA A 111 13.39 48.01 24.81
CA ALA A 111 13.03 48.89 25.93
C ALA A 111 14.21 49.20 26.86
N ALA A 112 15.20 48.30 26.97
CA ALA A 112 16.40 48.52 27.77
C ALA A 112 17.45 49.41 27.06
N VAL A 113 17.35 49.52 25.73
CA VAL A 113 18.27 50.31 24.90
C VAL A 113 17.70 51.70 24.56
N SER A 114 16.41 51.95 24.77
CA SER A 114 15.78 53.28 24.66
C SER A 114 15.82 54.05 25.98
#